data_AF-A0A842XM65-F1
#
_entry.id   AF-A0A842XM65-F1
#
_cell.length_a   1.000
_cell.length_b   1.000
_cell.length_c   1.000
_cell.angle_alpha   90.00
_cell.angle_beta   90.00
_cell.angle_gamma   90.00
#
_symmetry.space_group_name_H-M   'P 1'
#
loop_
_entity.id
_entity.type
_entity.pdbx_description
1 polymer ?
#
loop_
_entity_poly.entity_id
_entity_poly.type
_entity_poly.pdbx_seq_one_letter_code
_entity_poly.pdbx_strand_id
1 'polypeptide(L)' 'MVEVSIIIPTKNNGDIIEKCLSSIEGLEYPQEKYEVLIVDGHSTDETIDSY' A
#
# COMPACT_ATOMS: atom_id res chain seq x y z
N MET A 1 20.05 0.98 10.31
CA MET A 1 18.64 0.99 9.87
C MET A 1 18.20 -0.44 9.59
N VAL A 2 16.91 -0.74 9.70
CA VAL A 2 16.34 -2.10 9.64
C VAL A 2 15.54 -2.25 8.35
N GLU A 3 15.47 -3.45 7.75
CA GLU A 3 14.59 -3.66 6.59
C GLU A 3 13.15 -3.86 7.06
N VAL A 4 12.20 -3.21 6.36
CA VAL A 4 10.78 -3.17 6.77
C VAL A 4 9.89 -3.66 5.64
N SER A 5 9.06 -4.65 5.92
CA SER A 5 7.97 -5.05 5.01
C SER A 5 6.65 -4.49 5.52
N ILE A 6 5.98 -3.69 4.69
CA ILE A 6 4.67 -3.10 4.99
C ILE A 6 3.61 -3.94 4.28
N ILE A 7 2.78 -4.63 5.06
CA ILE A 7 1.70 -5.47 4.52
C ILE A 7 0.37 -4.73 4.70
N ILE A 8 -0.33 -4.49 3.59
CA ILE A 8 -1.61 -3.76 3.58
C ILE A 8 -2.72 -4.72 3.13
N PRO A 9 -3.41 -5.39 4.07
CA PRO A 9 -4.63 -6.11 3.75
C PRO A 9 -5.76 -5.11 3.49
N THR A 10 -6.45 -5.26 2.37
CA THR A 10 -7.51 -4.34 1.98
C THR A 10 -8.70 -5.08 1.35
N LYS A 11 -9.89 -4.50 1.45
CA LYS A 11 -11.10 -4.95 0.77
C LYS A 11 -12.06 -3.77 0.58
N ASN A 12 -12.42 -3.49 -0.65
CA ASN A 12 -13.33 -2.42 -1.03
C ASN A 12 -12.95 -1.02 -0.51
N ASN A 13 -11.70 -0.59 -0.72
CA ASN A 13 -11.12 0.64 -0.19
C ASN A 13 -10.28 1.40 -1.24
N GLY A 14 -10.71 1.50 -2.51
CA GLY A 14 -9.99 2.21 -3.58
C GLY A 14 -9.47 3.60 -3.19
N ASP A 15 -10.36 4.49 -2.74
CA ASP A 15 -9.99 5.87 -2.35
C ASP A 15 -9.00 5.96 -1.18
N ILE A 16 -8.95 4.93 -0.35
CA ILE A 16 -8.13 4.90 0.88
C ILE A 16 -6.77 4.31 0.56
N ILE A 17 -6.71 3.26 -0.27
CA ILE A 17 -5.44 2.62 -0.62
C ILE A 17 -4.53 3.58 -1.37
N GLU A 18 -5.07 4.41 -2.28
CA GLU A 18 -4.32 5.43 -3.00
C GLU A 18 -3.66 6.43 -2.01
N LYS A 19 -4.44 7.01 -1.10
CA LYS A 19 -3.95 7.96 -0.09
C LYS A 19 -2.92 7.33 0.85
N CYS A 20 -3.13 6.07 1.21
CA CYS A 20 -2.21 5.32 2.05
C CYS A 20 -0.85 5.16 1.36
N LEU A 21 -0.84 4.76 0.08
CA LEU A 21 0.38 4.63 -0.69
C LEU A 21 1.10 5.97 -0.88
N SER A 22 0.39 7.05 -1.24
CA SER A 22 1.00 8.38 -1.35
C SER A 22 1.64 8.83 -0.04
N SER A 23 1.06 8.47 1.11
CA SER A 23 1.66 8.75 2.42
C SER A 23 2.91 7.92 2.69
N ILE A 24 2.98 6.68 2.20
CA ILE A 24 4.15 5.81 2.35
C ILE A 24 5.28 6.27 1.42
N GLU A 25 4.96 6.68 0.20
CA GLU A 25 5.94 7.25 -0.75
C GLU A 25 6.55 8.57 -0.25
N GLY A 26 5.83 9.31 0.59
CA GLY A 26 6.30 10.55 1.20
C GLY A 26 7.16 10.38 2.47
N LEU A 27 7.49 9.14 2.87
CA LEU A 27 8.33 8.90 4.04
C LEU A 27 9.78 9.34 3.78
N GLU A 28 10.43 9.91 4.81
CA GLU A 28 11.89 10.14 4.79
C GLU A 28 12.71 8.84 4.93
N TYR A 29 12.04 7.70 5.10
CA TYR A 29 12.69 6.39 5.20
C TYR A 29 13.24 5.97 3.82
N PRO A 30 14.47 5.43 3.73
CA PRO A 30 15.05 5.09 2.42
C PRO A 30 14.19 4.05 1.68
N GLN A 31 13.83 4.34 0.42
CA GLN A 31 12.97 3.49 -0.40
C GLN A 31 13.55 2.09 -0.61
N GLU A 32 14.87 1.96 -0.70
CA GLU A 32 15.56 0.69 -0.82
C GLU A 32 15.55 -0.16 0.46
N LYS A 33 14.99 0.37 1.56
CA LYS A 33 14.89 -0.29 2.87
C LYS A 33 13.48 -0.72 3.23
N TYR A 34 12.50 -0.50 2.36
CA TYR A 34 11.16 -1.04 2.56
C TYR A 34 10.52 -1.56 1.29
N GLU A 35 9.58 -2.48 1.48
CA GLU A 35 8.68 -2.99 0.44
C GLU A 35 7.24 -2.85 0.91
N VAL A 36 6.32 -2.72 -0.05
CA VAL A 36 4.88 -2.66 0.22
C VAL A 36 4.21 -3.84 -0.50
N LEU A 37 3.52 -4.67 0.27
CA LEU A 37 2.73 -5.80 -0.24
C LEU A 37 1.25 -5.54 0.03
N ILE A 38 0.48 -5.42 -1.04
CA ILE A 38 -0.98 -5.25 -0.96
C ILE A 38 -1.63 -6.61 -1.09
N VAL A 39 -2.48 -6.93 -0.12
CA VAL A 39 -3.22 -8.20 -0.09
C VAL A 39 -4.70 -7.88 -0.21
N ASP A 40 -5.23 -8.04 -1.42
CA ASP A 40 -6.64 -7.78 -1.69
C ASP A 40 -7.54 -8.94 -1.25
N GLY A 41 -8.61 -8.60 -0.53
CA GLY A 41 -9.60 -9.51 0.03
C GLY A 41 -10.75 -9.88 -0.92
N HIS A 42 -10.46 -10.01 -2.21
CA HIS A 42 -11.45 -10.14 -3.29
C HIS A 42 -12.40 -8.95 -3.33
N SER A 43 -11.84 -7.76 -3.55
CA SER A 43 -12.62 -6.55 -3.74
C SER A 43 -13.49 -6.64 -4.98
N THR A 44 -14.63 -5.95 -4.93
CA THR A 44 -15.60 -5.84 -6.04
C THR A 44 -15.74 -4.41 -6.54
N ASP A 45 -14.93 -3.50 -6.00
CA ASP A 45 -14.80 -2.10 -6.42
C ASP A 45 -13.44 -1.88 -7.10
N GLU A 46 -13.09 -0.61 -7.31
CA GLU A 46 -11.86 -0.16 -7.98
C GLU A 46 -10.58 -0.26 -7.13
N THR A 47 -10.59 -1.02 -6.02
CA THR A 47 -9.42 -1.19 -5.13
C THR A 47 -8.16 -1.68 -5.86
N ILE A 48 -8.31 -2.50 -6.90
CA ILE A 48 -7.17 -3.04 -7.68
C ILE A 48 -7.01 -2.34 -9.04
N ASP A 49 -8.05 -1.69 -9.55
CA ASP A 49 -8.03 -1.04 -10.88
C ASP A 49 -7.10 0.19 -10.94
N SER A 50 -6.64 0.66 -9.78
CA SER A 50 -5.77 1.84 -9.62
C SER A 50 -4.26 1.53 -9.75
N TYR A 51 -3.87 0.31 -10.16
CA TYR A 51 -2.48 -0.13 -10.30
C TYR A 51 -2.07 -0.44 -11.74
#